data_AF-A0A2E9CC58-F1
#
_entry.id   AF-A0A2E9CC58-F1
#
_cell.length_a   1.000
_cell.length_b   1.000
_cell.length_c   1.000
_cell.angle_alpha   90.00
_cell.angle_beta   90.00
_cell.angle_gamma   90.00
#
_symmetry.space_group_name_H-M   'P 1'
#
loop_
_entity.id
_entity.type
_entity.pdbx_description
1 polymer ?
#
loop_
_entity_poly.entity_id
_entity_poly.type
_entity_poly.pdbx_seq_one_letter_code
_entity_poly.pdbx_strand_id
1 'polypeptide(L)' 'MAKGLYQHVRATWNNPKATQSHQQRQDRMVQWRREPVNCRIDKPTRIDAARRLGYKA' A
#
# COMPACT_ATOMS: atom_id res chain seq x y z
N MET A 1 24.42 5.14 -5.59
CA MET A 1 23.45 4.41 -6.42
C MET A 1 22.05 4.97 -6.18
N ALA A 2 21.33 5.34 -7.23
CA ALA A 2 19.96 5.85 -7.11
C ALA A 2 18.99 4.69 -6.77
N LYS A 3 18.09 4.91 -5.82
CA LYS A 3 17.04 3.94 -5.47
C LYS A 3 15.91 4.01 -6.50
N GLY A 4 15.41 2.85 -6.93
CA GLY A 4 14.27 2.78 -7.84
C GLY A 4 12.93 3.05 -7.14
N LEU A 5 11.90 3.44 -7.89
CA LEU A 5 10.56 3.76 -7.35
C LEU A 5 10.01 2.67 -6.42
N TYR A 6 10.05 1.40 -6.84
CA TYR A 6 9.56 0.27 -6.03
C TYR A 6 10.37 0.06 -4.74
N GLN A 7 11.64 0.44 -4.73
CA GLN A 7 12.47 0.38 -3.52
C GLN A 7 12.03 1.44 -2.50
N HIS A 8 11.66 2.64 -2.96
CA HIS A 8 11.08 3.67 -2.11
C HIS A 8 9.71 3.25 -1.55
N VAL A 9 8.84 2.69 -2.39
CA VAL A 9 7.54 2.16 -1.94
C VAL A 9 7.74 1.04 -0.93
N ARG A 10 8.66 0.10 -1.17
CA ARG A 10 8.97 -0.95 -0.19
C ARG A 10 9.46 -0.37 1.14
N ALA A 11 10.33 0.64 1.10
CA ALA A 11 10.84 1.30 2.30
C ALA A 11 9.72 1.96 3.12
N THR A 12 8.74 2.60 2.47
CA THR A 12 7.59 3.21 3.16
C THR A 12 6.61 2.19 3.76
N TRP A 13 6.62 0.95 3.30
CA TRP A 13 5.82 -0.15 3.86
C TRP A 13 6.57 -1.02 4.88
N ASN A 14 7.90 -0.92 4.97
CA ASN A 14 8.68 -1.63 6.00
C ASN A 14 8.45 -1.05 7.41
N ASN A 15 8.26 0.26 7.55
CA ASN A 15 7.90 0.91 8.82
C ASN A 15 6.79 1.95 8.63
N PRO A 16 5.54 1.53 8.36
CA PRO A 16 4.45 2.42 7.98
C PRO A 16 4.05 3.40 9.09
N LYS A 17 4.40 3.12 10.35
CA LYS A 17 4.14 4.04 11.47
C LYS A 17 5.08 5.26 11.44
N ALA A 18 6.33 5.08 10.99
CA ALA A 18 7.32 6.14 10.91
C ALA A 18 7.31 6.86 9.56
N THR A 19 7.00 6.16 8.47
CA THR A 19 7.13 6.69 7.10
C THR A 19 5.83 7.21 6.50
N GLN A 20 4.67 6.79 7.01
CA GLN A 20 3.36 7.26 6.51
C GLN A 20 2.68 8.12 7.58
N SER A 21 2.01 9.19 7.13
CA SER A 21 1.21 10.01 8.02
C SER A 21 0.18 9.15 8.73
N HIS A 22 0.06 9.35 10.05
CA HIS A 22 -0.95 8.69 10.87
C HIS A 22 -2.36 8.90 10.29
N GLN A 23 -2.65 10.12 9.83
CA GLN A 23 -3.94 10.50 9.26
C GLN A 23 -4.27 9.70 8.00
N GLN A 24 -3.33 9.57 7.06
CA GLN A 24 -3.54 8.78 5.84
C GLN A 24 -3.84 7.30 6.13
N ARG A 25 -3.24 6.74 7.18
CA ARG A 25 -3.54 5.36 7.61
C ARG A 25 -4.92 5.29 8.28
N GLN A 26 -5.23 6.24 9.14
CA GLN A 26 -6.51 6.33 9.82
C GLN A 26 -7.66 6.45 8.82
N ASP A 27 -7.56 7.36 7.85
CA ASP A 27 -8.59 7.61 6.84
C ASP A 27 -8.89 6.34 6.03
N ARG A 28 -7.84 5.60 5.62
CA ARG A 28 -8.02 4.30 4.95
C ARG A 28 -8.72 3.27 5.83
N MET A 29 -8.33 3.15 7.10
CA MET A 29 -8.97 2.20 8.03
C MET A 29 -10.42 2.57 8.36
N VAL A 30 -10.76 3.86 8.39
CA VAL A 30 -12.15 4.33 8.55
C VAL A 30 -12.96 3.95 7.31
N GLN A 31 -12.40 4.17 6.12
CA GLN A 31 -13.06 3.83 4.86
C GLN A 31 -13.30 2.31 4.74
N TRP A 32 -12.29 1.48 4.98
CA TRP A 32 -12.41 0.02 4.90
C TRP A 32 -13.41 -0.57 5.90
N ARG A 33 -13.62 0.07 7.06
CA ARG A 33 -14.64 -0.36 8.02
C ARG A 33 -16.08 -0.16 7.53
N ARG A 34 -16.28 0.70 6.53
CA ARG A 34 -17.60 0.94 5.92
C ARG A 34 -17.84 0.05 4.71
N GLU A 35 -16.79 -0.56 4.17
CA GLU A 35 -16.87 -1.44 3.00
C GLU A 35 -17.37 -2.85 3.40
N PRO A 36 -17.87 -3.63 2.42
CA PRO A 36 -18.23 -5.02 2.64
C PRO A 36 -17.05 -5.86 3.14
N VAL A 37 -17.34 -6.99 3.81
CA VAL A 37 -16.31 -7.91 4.35
C VAL A 37 -15.29 -8.33 3.27
N ASN A 38 -15.76 -8.55 2.04
CA ASN A 38 -14.91 -8.82 0.88
C ASN A 38 -15.27 -7.84 -0.23
N CYS A 39 -14.31 -7.02 -0.66
CA CYS A 39 -14.46 -6.09 -1.78
C CYS A 39 -13.40 -6.35 -2.86
N ARG A 40 -13.80 -6.30 -4.14
CA ARG A 40 -12.85 -6.31 -5.25
C ARG A 40 -12.29 -4.91 -5.44
N ILE A 41 -10.96 -4.81 -5.56
CA ILE A 41 -10.24 -3.57 -5.84
C ILE A 41 -9.63 -3.60 -7.24
N ASP A 42 -9.65 -2.47 -7.95
CA ASP A 42 -9.11 -2.39 -9.32
C ASP A 42 -7.59 -2.42 -9.36
N LYS A 43 -6.95 -1.80 -8.36
CA LYS A 43 -5.49 -1.67 -8.26
C LYS A 43 -5.01 -2.11 -6.89
N PRO A 44 -3.85 -2.76 -6.78
CA PRO A 44 -3.31 -3.20 -5.51
C PRO A 44 -2.87 -1.98 -4.68
N THR A 45 -3.21 -1.99 -3.39
CA THR A 45 -2.76 -0.98 -2.42
C THR A 45 -1.22 -0.93 -2.31
N ARG A 46 -0.55 -2.07 -2.54
CA ARG A 46 0.91 -2.23 -2.53
C ARG A 46 1.42 -2.75 -3.86
N ILE A 47 1.75 -1.83 -4.76
CA ILE A 47 2.23 -2.19 -6.11
C ILE A 47 3.59 -2.90 -6.09
N ASP A 48 4.47 -2.56 -5.15
CA ASP A 48 5.78 -3.19 -4.95
C ASP A 48 5.62 -4.69 -4.63
N ALA A 49 4.72 -5.01 -3.69
CA ALA A 49 4.46 -6.38 -3.28
C ALA A 49 3.70 -7.15 -4.36
N ALA A 50 2.70 -6.53 -4.98
CA ALA A 50 1.92 -7.15 -6.04
C ALA A 50 2.80 -7.55 -7.24
N ARG A 51 3.67 -6.65 -7.73
CA ARG A 51 4.57 -6.96 -8.86
C ARG A 51 5.57 -8.06 -8.53
N ARG A 52 6.08 -8.12 -7.29
CA ARG A 52 6.94 -9.22 -6.83
C ARG A 52 6.24 -10.58 -6.87
N LEU A 53 4.93 -10.61 -6.66
CA LEU A 53 4.11 -11.83 -6.72
C LEU A 53 3.61 -12.15 -8.14
N GLY A 54 3.99 -11.36 -9.15
CA GLY A 54 3.62 -11.59 -10.54
C GLY A 54 2.39 -10.80 -11.03
N TYR A 55 1.91 -9.81 -10.28
CA TYR A 55 0.89 -8.87 -10.77
C TYR A 55 1.39 -8.15 -12.03
N LYS A 56 0.63 -8.28 -13.10
CA LYS A 56 0.84 -7.58 -14.37
C LYS A 56 -0.40 -6.71 -14.60
N ALA A 57 -0.15 -5.41 -14.79
CA ALA A 57 -1.13 -4.39 -15.12
C ALA A 57 -0.57 -3.53 -16.22
#